data_AF-A0A9E3J0G0-F1
#
_entry.id   AF-A0A9E3J0G0-F1
#
_cell.length_a   1.000
_cell.length_b   1.000
_cell.length_c   1.000
_cell.angle_alpha   90.00
_cell.angle_beta   90.00
_cell.angle_gamma   90.00
#
_symmetry.space_group_name_H-M   'P 1'
#
loop_
_entity.id
_entity.type
_entity.pdbx_description
1 polymer ?
#
loop_
_entity_poly.entity_id
_entity_poly.type
_entity_poly.pdbx_seq_one_letter_code
_entity_poly.pdbx_strand_id
1 'polypeptide(L)' 'LALPPEALGRAGIRRFYPLTDAEPDIQRCITEAGPILEDVAERIGRDFLV' A
#
# COMPACT_ATOMS: atom_id res chain seq x y z
N LEU A 1 2.30 2.52 -12.26
CA LEU A 1 2.42 4.00 -12.22
C LEU A 1 2.19 4.42 -10.77
N ALA A 2 3.19 4.96 -10.09
CA ALA A 2 3.00 5.58 -8.78
C ALA A 2 2.79 7.09 -8.98
N LEU A 3 1.86 7.69 -8.24
CA LEU A 3 1.71 9.14 -8.23
C LEU A 3 2.91 9.78 -7.52
N PRO A 4 3.42 10.93 -8.00
CA PRO A 4 4.48 11.63 -7.30
C PRO A 4 3.96 12.12 -5.93
N PRO A 5 4.81 12.13 -4.88
CA PRO A 5 4.40 12.45 -3.52
C PRO A 5 3.65 13.78 -3.37
N GLU A 6 3.99 14.79 -4.17
CA GLU A 6 3.37 16.11 -4.14
C GLU A 6 1.91 16.07 -4.64
N ALA A 7 1.60 15.19 -5.59
CA ALA A 7 0.24 14.99 -6.07
C ALA A 7 -0.64 14.34 -4.99
N LEU A 8 -0.08 13.38 -4.24
CA LEU A 8 -0.75 12.75 -3.11
C LEU A 8 -1.01 13.76 -1.99
N GLY A 9 -0.01 14.58 -1.65
CA GLY A 9 -0.15 15.62 -0.64
C GLY A 9 -1.24 16.65 -0.98
N ARG A 10 -1.33 17.10 -2.24
CA ARG A 10 -2.41 18.00 -2.71
C ARG A 10 -3.80 17.38 -2.62
N ALA A 11 -3.90 16.06 -2.73
CA ALA A 11 -5.16 15.33 -2.57
C ALA A 11 -5.53 15.04 -1.10
N GLY A 12 -4.72 15.50 -0.13
CA GLY A 12 -4.93 15.21 1.30
C GLY A 12 -4.50 13.80 1.71
N ILE A 13 -3.81 13.05 0.84
CA ILE A 13 -3.30 11.71 1.12
C ILE A 13 -1.93 11.84 1.79
N ARG A 14 -1.85 11.41 3.06
CA ARG A 14 -0.62 11.54 3.87
C ARG A 14 0.34 10.35 3.77
N ARG A 15 -0.19 9.16 3.48
CA ARG A 15 0.58 7.92 3.26
C ARG A 15 -0.14 7.07 2.23
N PHE A 16 0.63 6.27 1.51
CA PHE A 16 0.14 5.35 0.50
C PHE A 16 0.87 4.03 0.65
N TYR A 17 0.13 2.93 0.56
CA TYR A 17 0.64 1.57 0.74
C TYR A 17 0.21 0.74 -0.48
N PRO A 18 0.94 0.81 -1.61
CA PRO A 18 0.62 0.02 -2.78
C PRO A 18 0.80 -1.47 -2.48
N LEU A 19 -0.12 -2.33 -2.92
CA LEU A 19 0.09 -3.79 -2.83
C LEU A 19 1.36 -4.21 -3.57
N THR A 20 1.73 -3.50 -4.64
CA THR A 20 2.95 -3.76 -5.41
C THR A 20 4.25 -3.52 -4.64
N ASP A 21 4.21 -2.78 -3.53
CA ASP A 21 5.35 -2.62 -2.62
C ASP A 21 5.48 -3.80 -1.64
N ALA A 22 4.45 -4.65 -1.53
CA ALA A 22 4.49 -5.90 -0.78
C ALA A 22 4.66 -7.11 -1.73
N GLU A 23 4.02 -7.10 -2.90
CA GLU A 23 4.07 -8.14 -3.92
C GLU A 23 4.19 -7.53 -5.33
N PRO A 24 5.35 -7.61 -6.00
CA PRO A 24 5.56 -6.98 -7.31
C PRO A 24 4.73 -7.56 -8.46
N ASP A 25 4.30 -8.83 -8.37
CA ASP A 25 3.48 -9.45 -9.40
C ASP A 25 2.03 -8.97 -9.33
N ILE A 26 1.61 -8.21 -10.34
CA ILE A 26 0.25 -7.68 -10.46
C ILE A 26 -0.79 -8.80 -10.50
N GLN A 27 -0.52 -9.92 -11.18
CA GLN A 27 -1.49 -11.02 -11.23
C GLN A 27 -1.70 -11.60 -9.83
N ARG A 28 -0.62 -11.77 -9.06
CA ARG A 28 -0.72 -12.23 -7.67
C ARG A 28 -1.43 -11.23 -6.77
N CYS A 29 -1.17 -9.94 -6.91
CA CYS A 29 -1.92 -8.89 -6.21
C CYS A 29 -3.44 -8.99 -6.46
N ILE A 30 -3.86 -9.43 -7.63
CA ILE A 30 -5.28 -9.59 -7.99
C ILE A 30 -5.82 -10.93 -7.47
N THR A 31 -5.11 -12.03 -7.68
CA THR A 31 -5.59 -13.40 -7.35
C THR A 31 -5.45 -13.74 -5.87
N GLU A 32 -4.49 -13.15 -5.17
CA GLU A 32 -4.14 -13.41 -3.77
C GLU A 32 -4.29 -12.15 -2.89
N ALA A 33 -5.19 -11.24 -3.27
CA ALA A 33 -5.36 -9.95 -2.60
C ALA A 33 -5.56 -10.06 -1.07
N GLY A 34 -6.27 -11.09 -0.60
CA GLY A 34 -6.59 -11.29 0.81
C GLY A 34 -5.33 -11.33 1.71
N PRO A 35 -4.47 -12.36 1.58
CA PRO A 35 -3.22 -12.44 2.34
C PRO A 35 -2.32 -11.20 2.19
N ILE A 36 -2.21 -10.65 0.98
CA ILE A 36 -1.35 -9.47 0.74
C ILE A 36 -1.90 -8.24 1.48
N LEU A 37 -3.23 -8.09 1.57
CA LEU A 37 -3.85 -7.01 2.33
C LEU A 37 -3.64 -7.16 3.84
N GLU A 38 -3.56 -8.39 4.37
CA GLU A 38 -3.23 -8.63 5.78
C GLU A 38 -1.82 -8.13 6.11
N ASP A 39 -0.83 -8.46 5.27
CA ASP A 39 0.55 -7.99 5.43
C ASP A 39 0.65 -6.45 5.33
N VAL A 40 -0.07 -5.85 4.39
CA VAL A 40 -0.14 -4.38 4.26
C VAL A 40 -0.80 -3.75 5.48
N ALA A 41 -1.88 -4.35 6.01
CA ALA A 41 -2.54 -3.88 7.22
C ALA A 41 -1.60 -3.94 8.43
N GLU A 42 -0.76 -4.97 8.55
CA GLU A 42 0.26 -5.04 9.59
C GLU A 42 1.28 -3.89 9.46
N ARG A 43 1.75 -3.61 8.24
CA ARG A 43 2.67 -2.47 7.98
C ARG A 43 2.04 -1.14 8.38
N ILE A 44 0.76 -0.94 8.06
CA ILE A 44 0.00 0.22 8.52
C ILE A 44 -0.04 0.25 10.05
N GLY A 45 -0.35 -0.87 10.69
CA GLY A 45 -0.36 -0.98 12.15
C GLY A 45 0.96 -0.53 12.78
N ARG A 46 2.09 -1.05 12.30
CA ARG A 46 3.44 -0.66 12.77
C ARG A 46 3.75 0.83 12.58
N ASP A 47 3.19 1.45 11.54
CA ASP A 47 3.40 2.86 11.24
C ASP A 47 2.57 3.82 12.11
N PHE A 48 1.58 3.31 12.86
CA PHE A 48 0.63 4.11 13.63
C PHE A 48 0.46 3.69 15.10
N LEU A 49 0.81 2.45 15.44
CA LEU A 49 0.75 1.93 16.80
C LEU A 49 2.16 1.97 17.41
N VAL A 50 2.31 2.77 18.46
CA VAL A 50 3.56 3.00 19.20
C VAL A 50 3.78 1.89 20.23
#